data_AF-A0A401PIK4-F1
#
_entry.id   AF-A0A401PIK4-F1
#
_cell.length_a   1.000
_cell.length_b   1.000
_cell.length_c   1.000
_cell.angle_alpha   90.00
_cell.angle_beta   90.00
_cell.angle_gamma   90.00
#
_symmetry.space_group_name_H-M   'P 1'
#
loop_
_entity.id
_entity.type
_entity.pdbx_description
1 polymer ?
#
loop_
_entity_poly.entity_id
_entity_poly.type
_entity_poly.pdbx_seq_one_letter_code
_entity_poly.pdbx_strand_id
1 'polypeptide(L)'
;MQTVNSMNYEHFLDVFGNVVEKCPLVAAAVWAGRPFSSVSALEKNIGDFIDSLPRSGKEGMLRCIPDLVGRGTLSPESQRERSQAGLTSLTAGQRSQLSELNASYKSRFNFPFVICVRMSDKETIIQQLGSRIRNSPEQELQTGIQEVKKICHLRLLDISS
;
A
#
# COMPACT_ATOMS: atom_id res chain seq x y z
N MET A 1 6.16 9.88 -20.34
CA MET A 1 7.48 9.39 -19.88
C MET A 1 8.62 10.38 -20.06
N GLN A 2 8.72 11.14 -21.15
CA GLN A 2 9.80 12.12 -21.33
C GLN A 2 9.91 13.10 -20.14
N THR A 3 8.78 13.64 -19.67
CA THR A 3 8.71 14.49 -18.47
C THR A 3 9.28 13.80 -17.23
N VAL A 4 8.90 12.55 -16.97
CA VAL A 4 9.40 11.76 -15.83
C VAL A 4 10.91 11.51 -15.93
N ASN A 5 11.40 11.21 -17.14
CA ASN A 5 12.83 11.00 -17.40
C ASN A 5 13.66 12.29 -17.32
N SER A 6 13.04 13.47 -17.39
CA SER A 6 13.72 14.77 -17.24
C SER A 6 13.57 15.38 -15.84
N MET A 7 12.79 14.78 -14.93
CA MET A 7 12.69 15.24 -13.55
C MET A 7 14.06 15.18 -12.86
N ASN A 8 14.40 16.22 -12.09
CA ASN A 8 15.47 16.13 -11.12
C ASN A 8 15.05 15.20 -9.96
N TYR A 9 15.99 14.90 -9.06
CA TYR A 9 15.73 13.98 -7.95
C TYR A 9 14.61 14.47 -7.01
N GLU A 10 14.66 15.75 -6.62
CA GLU A 10 13.69 16.35 -5.70
C GLU A 10 12.27 16.32 -6.26
N HIS A 11 12.08 16.79 -7.50
CA HIS A 11 10.77 16.78 -8.14
C HIS A 11 10.24 15.35 -8.36
N PHE A 12 11.11 14.38 -8.65
CA PHE A 12 10.68 12.99 -8.75
C PHE A 12 10.19 12.46 -7.40
N LEU A 13 10.84 12.80 -6.29
CA LEU A 13 10.37 12.43 -4.96
C LEU A 13 9.07 13.14 -4.58
N ASP A 14 8.89 14.40 -4.96
CA ASP A 14 7.65 15.11 -4.69
C ASP A 14 6.45 14.45 -5.39
N VAL A 15 6.65 13.96 -6.63
CA VAL A 15 5.60 13.31 -7.42
C VAL A 15 5.39 11.86 -7.01
N PHE A 16 6.46 11.08 -6.85
CA PHE A 16 6.38 9.62 -6.68
C PHE A 16 6.62 9.15 -5.23
N GLY A 17 7.01 10.03 -4.32
CA GLY A 17 7.44 9.68 -2.96
C GLY A 17 6.39 9.00 -2.09
N ASN A 18 5.10 9.09 -2.46
CA ASN A 18 4.02 8.42 -1.74
C ASN A 18 3.27 7.36 -2.59
N VAL A 19 3.84 6.88 -3.71
CA VAL A 19 3.24 5.75 -4.45
C VAL A 19 3.26 4.46 -3.62
N VAL A 20 4.24 4.34 -2.73
CA VAL A 20 4.20 3.42 -1.60
C VAL A 20 4.06 4.28 -0.34
N GLU A 21 2.96 4.05 0.40
CA GLU A 21 2.57 4.87 1.54
C GLU A 21 3.72 5.07 2.54
N LYS A 22 4.07 6.35 2.77
CA LYS A 22 5.13 6.80 3.69
C LYS A 22 6.50 6.15 3.46
N CYS A 23 6.76 5.68 2.24
CA CYS A 23 8.00 5.02 1.85
C CYS A 23 8.70 5.74 0.68
N PRO A 24 9.14 7.01 0.85
CA PRO A 24 9.80 7.77 -0.22
C PRO A 24 11.12 7.14 -0.68
N LEU A 25 11.73 6.28 0.15
CA LEU A 25 12.92 5.51 -0.20
C LEU A 25 12.70 4.64 -1.45
N VAL A 26 11.49 4.13 -1.67
CA VAL A 26 11.17 3.33 -2.87
C VAL A 26 11.33 4.20 -4.12
N ALA A 27 10.74 5.40 -4.12
CA ALA A 27 10.88 6.36 -5.22
C ALA A 27 12.35 6.79 -5.40
N ALA A 28 13.06 7.05 -4.30
CA ALA A 28 14.47 7.42 -4.32
C ALA A 28 15.35 6.33 -4.97
N ALA A 29 15.12 5.07 -4.62
CA ALA A 29 15.90 3.95 -5.14
C ALA A 29 15.66 3.75 -6.64
N VAL A 30 14.40 3.82 -7.09
CA VAL A 30 14.10 3.59 -8.52
C VAL A 30 14.49 4.75 -9.41
N TRP A 31 14.64 5.98 -8.89
CA TRP A 31 15.06 7.14 -9.68
C TRP A 31 16.38 6.92 -10.45
N ALA A 32 17.28 6.11 -9.88
CA ALA A 32 18.55 5.71 -10.50
C ALA A 32 18.38 4.76 -11.70
N GLY A 33 17.22 4.11 -11.84
CA GLY A 33 16.88 3.19 -12.94
C GLY A 33 16.37 3.87 -14.21
N ARG A 34 16.40 5.21 -14.28
CA ARG A 34 16.04 5.97 -15.47
C ARG A 34 17.09 5.83 -16.58
N PRO A 35 16.71 6.00 -17.87
CA PRO A 35 15.37 6.35 -18.35
C PRO A 35 14.41 5.15 -18.36
N PHE A 36 13.16 5.40 -18.02
CA PHE A 36 12.08 4.41 -18.14
C PHE A 36 11.40 4.51 -19.51
N SER A 37 11.13 3.36 -20.13
CA SER A 37 10.45 3.30 -21.44
C SER A 37 8.93 3.48 -21.35
N SER A 38 8.32 3.13 -20.22
CA SER A 38 6.86 3.22 -19.98
C SER A 38 6.56 3.34 -18.48
N VAL A 39 5.29 3.61 -18.14
CA VAL A 39 4.81 3.54 -16.74
C VAL A 39 4.96 2.11 -16.19
N SER A 40 4.70 1.10 -17.02
CA SER A 40 4.91 -0.31 -16.66
C SER A 40 6.38 -0.63 -16.36
N ALA A 41 7.33 -0.01 -17.07
CA ALA A 41 8.76 -0.16 -16.76
C ALA A 41 9.14 0.48 -15.42
N LEU A 42 8.58 1.64 -15.08
CA LEU A 42 8.73 2.26 -13.76
C LEU A 42 8.12 1.38 -12.66
N GLU A 43 6.88 0.91 -12.85
CA GLU A 43 6.20 0.02 -11.93
C GLU A 43 6.98 -1.28 -11.70
N LYS A 44 7.55 -1.87 -12.77
CA LYS A 44 8.41 -3.05 -12.67
C LYS A 44 9.63 -2.77 -11.78
N ASN A 45 10.32 -1.64 -11.98
CA ASN A 45 11.47 -1.26 -11.16
C ASN A 45 11.10 -1.11 -9.68
N ILE A 46 9.92 -0.54 -9.39
CA ILE A 46 9.38 -0.45 -8.03
C ILE A 46 9.12 -1.85 -7.45
N GLY A 47 8.46 -2.72 -8.22
CA GLY A 47 8.19 -4.09 -7.82
C GLY A 47 9.46 -4.89 -7.53
N ASP A 48 10.46 -4.81 -8.40
CA ASP A 48 11.77 -5.46 -8.26
C ASP A 48 12.49 -4.97 -7.00
N PHE A 49 12.47 -3.66 -6.72
CA PHE A 49 13.05 -3.10 -5.50
C PHE A 49 12.36 -3.65 -4.25
N ILE A 50 11.02 -3.65 -4.21
CA ILE A 50 10.24 -4.19 -3.10
C ILE A 50 10.56 -5.68 -2.89
N ASP A 51 10.67 -6.46 -3.96
CA ASP A 51 10.97 -7.90 -3.88
C ASP A 51 12.39 -8.18 -3.37
N SER A 52 13.35 -7.32 -3.71
CA SER A 52 14.73 -7.40 -3.24
C SER A 52 14.90 -7.11 -1.75
N LEU A 53 13.92 -6.46 -1.11
CA LEU A 53 14.01 -6.13 0.31
C LEU A 53 14.07 -7.40 1.18
N PRO A 54 14.90 -7.39 2.24
CA PRO A 54 14.85 -8.43 3.25
C PRO A 54 13.48 -8.45 3.93
N ARG A 55 13.17 -9.55 4.61
CA ARG A 55 11.91 -9.72 5.37
C ARG A 55 11.58 -8.51 6.24
N SER A 56 12.55 -8.01 7.01
CA SER A 56 12.38 -6.85 7.89
C SER A 56 12.02 -5.57 7.14
N GLY A 57 12.55 -5.37 5.92
CA GLY A 57 12.21 -4.24 5.06
C GLY A 57 10.77 -4.33 4.55
N LYS A 58 10.34 -5.52 4.13
CA LYS A 58 8.95 -5.79 3.72
C LYS A 58 7.97 -5.57 4.87
N GLU A 59 8.27 -6.09 6.06
CA GLU A 59 7.45 -5.85 7.24
C GLU A 59 7.42 -4.36 7.65
N GLY A 60 8.55 -3.66 7.56
CA GLY A 60 8.63 -2.22 7.81
C GLY A 60 7.71 -1.41 6.89
N MET A 61 7.69 -1.76 5.60
CA MET A 61 6.79 -1.17 4.61
C MET A 61 5.32 -1.41 4.95
N LEU A 62 4.95 -2.63 5.38
CA LEU A 62 3.58 -2.91 5.81
C LEU A 62 3.19 -2.10 7.05
N ARG A 63 4.13 -1.86 7.98
CA ARG A 63 3.90 -1.01 9.17
C ARG A 63 3.69 0.47 8.86
N CYS A 64 4.10 0.94 7.68
CA CYS A 64 3.81 2.29 7.22
C CYS A 64 2.34 2.49 6.83
N ILE A 65 1.62 1.41 6.51
CA ILE A 65 0.21 1.46 6.09
C ILE A 65 -0.69 1.73 7.31
N PRO A 66 -1.58 2.74 7.25
CA PRO A 66 -2.53 2.98 8.32
C PRO A 66 -3.61 1.89 8.41
N ASP A 67 -4.11 1.61 9.62
CA ASP A 67 -5.20 0.63 9.84
C ASP A 67 -6.50 1.03 9.18
N LEU A 68 -7.25 0.08 8.61
CA LEU A 68 -8.53 0.34 7.94
C LEU A 68 -9.52 1.17 8.76
N VAL A 69 -9.55 0.95 10.08
CA VAL A 69 -10.33 1.72 11.05
C VAL A 69 -9.44 2.06 12.24
N GLY A 70 -9.62 3.25 12.82
CA GLY A 70 -8.86 3.69 13.98
C GLY A 70 -8.42 5.15 13.90
N ARG A 71 -7.57 5.53 14.86
CA ARG A 71 -7.00 6.88 14.95
C ARG A 71 -5.67 6.93 14.20
N GLY A 72 -5.44 8.01 13.47
CA GLY A 72 -4.17 8.27 12.79
C GLY A 72 -4.34 9.28 11.67
N THR A 73 -3.28 10.05 11.39
CA THR A 73 -3.26 10.97 10.25
C THR A 73 -3.03 10.18 8.96
N LEU A 74 -4.03 10.21 8.09
CA LEU A 74 -3.98 9.62 6.76
C LEU A 74 -3.24 10.55 5.79
N SER A 75 -2.48 9.96 4.87
CA SER A 75 -2.03 10.69 3.69
C SER A 75 -3.23 11.10 2.82
N PRO A 76 -3.08 12.12 1.96
CA PRO A 76 -4.12 12.48 0.99
C PRO A 76 -4.57 11.27 0.15
N GLU A 77 -3.64 10.41 -0.26
CA GLU A 77 -3.90 9.19 -1.02
C GLU A 77 -4.75 8.21 -0.20
N SER A 78 -4.32 7.88 1.02
CA SER A 78 -5.05 6.96 1.92
C SER A 78 -6.46 7.48 2.25
N GLN A 79 -6.62 8.79 2.42
CA GLN A 79 -7.93 9.40 2.67
C GLN A 79 -8.85 9.23 1.45
N ARG A 80 -8.34 9.49 0.23
CA ARG A 80 -9.11 9.33 -1.02
C ARG A 80 -9.52 7.87 -1.23
N GLU A 81 -8.57 6.95 -1.10
CA GLU A 81 -8.76 5.51 -1.27
C GLU A 81 -9.87 4.97 -0.35
N ARG A 82 -9.82 5.31 0.94
CA ARG A 82 -10.82 4.87 1.91
C ARG A 82 -12.20 5.48 1.70
N SER A 83 -12.25 6.73 1.27
CA SER A 83 -13.50 7.42 0.97
C SER A 83 -14.19 6.75 -0.23
N GLN A 84 -13.43 6.43 -1.28
CA GLN A 84 -13.92 5.70 -2.45
C GLN A 84 -14.39 4.28 -2.10
N ALA A 85 -13.71 3.59 -1.17
CA ALA A 85 -14.11 2.27 -0.69
C ALA A 85 -15.27 2.29 0.32
N GLY A 86 -15.84 3.47 0.63
CA GLY A 86 -16.94 3.62 1.59
C GLY A 86 -16.57 3.29 3.04
N LEU A 87 -15.28 3.25 3.39
CA LEU A 87 -14.82 3.01 4.76
C LEU A 87 -15.09 4.20 5.69
N THR A 88 -15.41 5.36 5.13
CA THR A 88 -15.89 6.53 5.87
C THR A 88 -17.34 6.37 6.34
N SER A 89 -18.14 5.53 5.69
CA SER A 89 -19.57 5.30 5.95
C SER A 89 -19.88 3.96 6.63
N LEU A 90 -18.96 3.45 7.45
CA LEU A 90 -19.16 2.22 8.23
C LEU A 90 -20.15 2.44 9.38
N THR A 91 -21.04 1.48 9.60
CA THR A 91 -21.92 1.43 10.79
C THR A 91 -21.09 1.18 12.06
N ALA A 92 -21.64 1.48 13.24
CA ALA A 92 -20.94 1.24 14.51
C ALA A 92 -20.55 -0.25 14.68
N GLY A 93 -21.43 -1.18 14.30
CA GLY A 93 -21.16 -2.62 14.32
C GLY A 93 -20.02 -3.03 13.39
N GLN A 94 -20.01 -2.54 12.14
CA GLN A 94 -18.93 -2.80 11.19
C GLN A 94 -17.58 -2.25 11.69
N ARG A 95 -17.57 -1.06 12.30
CA ARG A 95 -16.35 -0.48 12.87
C ARG A 95 -15.82 -1.31 14.04
N SER A 96 -16.69 -1.79 14.93
CA SER A 96 -16.28 -2.67 16.04
C SER A 96 -15.66 -3.96 15.52
N GLN A 97 -16.35 -4.62 14.59
CA GLN A 97 -15.87 -5.87 13.98
C GLN A 97 -14.51 -5.70 13.30
N LEU A 98 -14.34 -4.66 12.47
CA LEU A 98 -13.05 -4.38 11.83
C LEU A 98 -11.96 -4.03 12.85
N SER A 99 -12.30 -3.33 13.94
CA SER A 99 -11.34 -2.99 15.00
C SER A 99 -10.85 -4.23 15.74
N GLU A 100 -11.74 -5.14 16.11
CA GLU A 100 -11.41 -6.41 16.78
C GLU A 100 -10.56 -7.31 15.90
N LEU A 101 -10.93 -7.42 14.61
CA LEU A 101 -10.19 -8.20 13.63
C LEU A 101 -8.80 -7.58 13.35
N ASN A 102 -8.68 -6.26 13.23
CA ASN A 102 -7.39 -5.58 13.06
C ASN A 102 -6.47 -5.81 14.26
N ALA A 103 -7.00 -5.72 15.50
CA ALA A 103 -6.21 -5.96 16.70
C ALA A 103 -5.69 -7.41 16.74
N SER A 104 -6.56 -8.38 16.43
CA SER A 104 -6.19 -9.80 16.37
C SER A 104 -5.14 -10.08 15.29
N TYR A 105 -5.32 -9.49 14.11
CA TYR A 105 -4.39 -9.60 12.99
C TYR A 105 -3.00 -9.04 13.35
N LYS A 106 -2.95 -7.84 13.94
CA LYS A 106 -1.70 -7.19 14.37
C LYS A 106 -0.97 -7.98 15.44
N SER A 107 -1.70 -8.52 16.41
CA SER A 107 -1.12 -9.37 17.46
C SER A 107 -0.40 -10.58 16.87
N ARG A 108 -0.97 -11.18 15.81
CA ARG A 108 -0.41 -12.36 15.14
C ARG A 108 0.78 -12.04 14.23
N PHE A 109 0.68 -11.01 13.39
CA PHE A 109 1.66 -10.77 12.31
C PHE A 109 2.63 -9.62 12.58
N ASN A 110 2.37 -8.80 13.60
CA ASN A 110 3.19 -7.63 13.96
C ASN A 110 3.32 -6.59 12.83
N PHE A 111 2.31 -6.51 11.95
CA PHE A 111 2.09 -5.45 10.98
C PHE A 111 0.58 -5.27 10.72
N PRO A 112 0.13 -4.10 10.24
CA PRO A 112 -1.26 -3.82 9.86
C PRO A 112 -1.80 -4.75 8.78
N PHE A 113 -3.11 -4.98 8.76
CA PHE A 113 -3.75 -5.63 7.62
C PHE A 113 -3.74 -4.68 6.42
N VAL A 114 -3.14 -5.13 5.32
CA VAL A 114 -3.03 -4.37 4.07
C VAL A 114 -3.89 -5.03 3.01
N ILE A 115 -4.76 -4.24 2.39
CA ILE A 115 -5.58 -4.61 1.24
C ILE A 115 -5.76 -3.39 0.34
N CYS A 116 -5.79 -3.60 -0.97
CA CYS A 116 -6.08 -2.55 -1.93
C CYS A 116 -7.58 -2.21 -1.89
N VAL A 117 -7.95 -1.25 -1.05
CA VAL A 117 -9.37 -0.89 -0.80
C VAL A 117 -10.10 -0.38 -2.05
N ARG A 118 -9.37 0.15 -3.05
CA ARG A 118 -9.95 0.54 -4.35
C ARG A 118 -10.39 -0.65 -5.21
N MET A 119 -9.94 -1.86 -4.87
CA MET A 119 -10.27 -3.11 -5.56
C MET A 119 -11.07 -4.06 -4.66
N SER A 120 -11.66 -3.56 -3.56
CA SER A 120 -12.37 -4.41 -2.59
C SER A 120 -13.55 -3.67 -2.01
N ASP A 121 -14.73 -4.29 -2.04
CA ASP A 121 -15.87 -3.83 -1.28
C ASP A 121 -15.75 -4.18 0.22
N LYS A 122 -16.67 -3.66 1.04
CA LYS A 122 -16.60 -3.78 2.51
C LYS A 122 -16.69 -5.24 2.94
N GLU A 123 -17.55 -5.99 2.28
CA GLU A 123 -17.80 -7.41 2.51
C GLU A 123 -16.53 -8.23 2.21
N THR A 124 -15.88 -7.95 1.08
CA THR A 124 -14.60 -8.55 0.70
C THR A 124 -13.51 -8.21 1.70
N ILE A 125 -13.43 -6.96 2.18
CA ILE A 125 -12.44 -6.56 3.19
C ILE A 125 -12.60 -7.37 4.47
N ILE A 126 -13.83 -7.49 5.00
CA ILE A 126 -14.11 -8.27 6.21
C ILE A 126 -13.81 -9.75 5.99
N GLN A 127 -14.22 -10.32 4.86
CA GLN A 127 -13.96 -11.71 4.50
C GLN A 127 -12.45 -11.99 4.39
N GLN A 128 -11.70 -11.13 3.70
CA GLN A 128 -10.26 -11.27 3.51
C GLN A 128 -9.51 -11.14 4.84
N LEU A 129 -9.91 -10.20 5.70
CA LEU A 129 -9.31 -10.06 7.02
C LEU A 129 -9.56 -11.32 7.89
N GLY A 130 -10.78 -11.85 7.86
CA GLY A 130 -11.14 -13.08 8.57
C GLY A 130 -10.52 -14.36 8.00
N SER A 131 -10.20 -14.41 6.71
CA SER A 131 -9.54 -15.56 6.09
C SER A 131 -8.03 -15.51 6.26
N ARG A 132 -7.41 -14.35 6.00
CA ARG A 132 -5.95 -14.13 6.03
C ARG A 132 -5.36 -14.21 7.42
N ILE A 133 -6.16 -13.99 8.47
CA ILE A 133 -5.70 -14.25 9.85
C ILE A 133 -5.28 -15.71 10.07
N ARG A 134 -5.71 -16.65 9.22
CA ARG A 134 -5.32 -18.07 9.32
C ARG A 134 -4.02 -18.41 8.56
N ASN A 135 -3.50 -17.49 7.75
CA ASN A 135 -2.28 -17.72 6.95
C ASN A 135 -1.04 -17.94 7.83
N SER A 136 -0.03 -18.60 7.27
CA SER A 136 1.31 -18.58 7.87
C SER A 136 1.91 -17.16 7.80
N PRO A 137 2.82 -16.79 8.71
CA PRO A 137 3.49 -15.49 8.66
C PRO A 137 4.17 -15.19 7.30
N GLU A 138 4.77 -16.21 6.68
CA GLU A 138 5.45 -16.08 5.39
C GLU A 138 4.47 -15.83 4.26
N GLN A 139 3.37 -16.59 4.22
CA GLN A 139 2.30 -16.40 3.24
C GLN A 139 1.64 -15.03 3.40
N GLU A 140 1.44 -14.59 4.64
CA GLU A 140 0.79 -13.31 4.89
C GLU A 140 1.68 -12.12 4.54
N LEU A 141 2.98 -12.22 4.82
CA LEU A 141 3.94 -11.21 4.38
C LEU A 141 3.93 -11.08 2.86
N GLN A 142 3.95 -12.19 2.12
CA GLN A 142 3.85 -12.15 0.66
C GLN A 142 2.52 -11.53 0.20
N THR A 143 1.41 -11.93 0.80
CA THR A 143 0.08 -11.42 0.46
C THR A 143 0.00 -9.92 0.69
N GLY A 144 0.44 -9.42 1.85
CA GLY A 144 0.47 -8.00 2.16
C GLY A 144 1.32 -7.20 1.16
N ILE A 145 2.48 -7.72 0.76
CA ILE A 145 3.34 -7.07 -0.25
C ILE A 145 2.68 -7.02 -1.62
N GLN A 146 1.95 -8.05 -2.04
CA GLN A 146 1.17 -8.00 -3.29
C GLN A 146 0.07 -6.93 -3.22
N GLU A 147 -0.59 -6.76 -2.07
CA GLU A 147 -1.56 -5.67 -1.88
C GLU A 147 -0.90 -4.28 -1.95
N VAL A 148 0.32 -4.12 -1.40
CA VAL A 148 1.10 -2.87 -1.55
C VAL A 148 1.39 -2.58 -3.03
N LYS A 149 1.77 -3.60 -3.82
CA LYS A 149 2.02 -3.42 -5.26
C LYS A 149 0.76 -3.00 -6.02
N LYS A 150 -0.41 -3.55 -5.68
CA LYS A 150 -1.70 -3.12 -6.25
C LYS A 150 -2.02 -1.66 -5.92
N ILE A 151 -1.78 -1.23 -4.67
CA ILE A 151 -1.96 0.17 -4.26
C ILE A 151 -1.01 1.07 -5.06
N CYS A 152 0.26 0.68 -5.17
CA CYS A 152 1.27 1.41 -5.95
C CYS A 152 0.86 1.54 -7.42
N HIS A 153 0.39 0.47 -8.05
CA HIS A 153 -0.11 0.49 -9.42
C HIS A 153 -1.19 1.55 -9.62
N LEU A 154 -2.21 1.55 -8.76
CA LEU A 154 -3.32 2.49 -8.87
C LEU A 154 -2.88 3.94 -8.60
N ARG A 155 -1.97 4.17 -7.65
CA ARG A 155 -1.39 5.52 -7.42
C ARG A 155 -0.56 6.00 -8.60
N LEU A 156 0.19 5.11 -9.27
CA LEU A 156 0.92 5.46 -10.49
C LEU A 156 -0.03 5.82 -11.64
N LEU A 157 -1.16 5.13 -11.77
CA LEU A 157 -2.19 5.48 -12.75
C LEU A 157 -2.77 6.87 -12.48
N ASP A 158 -3.06 7.21 -11.23
CA ASP A 158 -3.59 8.55 -10.87
C ASP A 158 -2.61 9.69 -11.20
N ILE A 159 -1.29 9.42 -11.21
CA ILE A 159 -0.24 10.39 -11.60
C ILE A 159 -0.08 10.47 -13.12
N SER A 160 -0.34 9.36 -13.81
CA SER A 160 -0.09 9.21 -15.25
C SER A 160 -1.30 9.53 -16.13
N SER A 161 -2.49 9.68 -15.52
CA SER A 161 -3.75 10.09 -16.15
C SER A 161 -3.83 11.60 -16.32
#